data_AF-A0A9R0VKM9-F1
#
_entry.id   AF-A0A9R0VKM9-F1
#
_cell.length_a   1.000
_cell.length_b   1.000
_cell.length_c   1.000
_cell.angle_alpha   90.00
_cell.angle_beta   90.00
_cell.angle_gamma   90.00
#
_symmetry.space_group_name_H-M   'P 1'
#
loop_
_entity.id
_entity.type
_entity.pdbx_description
1 polymer ?
#
loop_
_entity_poly.entity_id
_entity_poly.type
_entity_poly.pdbx_seq_one_letter_code
_entity_poly.pdbx_strand_id
1 'polypeptide(L)'
;MDDEAMRGRGEDAEKGERERKTEGARKVPFFSMFRYASRADMALMAVGTVAAMVNGMGDPLMTVVFAAVIDCFGAGDNVLQRVSKVVMYYIYLGIGTALASFLQVSCWTMTGERQSIRIRSLYLEAVLKQDVSFFDVEMTTGEAISRMSADTVLVQDALGEKVGKYAQLLTTFVGCFILLLCSHAYLQIFCLLQLCLGYVLKYQPGGRHHMPMRAMSSSRPLEL
;
A
#
# COMPACT_ATOMS: atom_id res chain seq x y z
N MET A 1 -8.44 -17.68 46.22
CA MET A 1 -8.55 -18.75 45.20
C MET A 1 -9.52 -18.34 44.08
N ASP A 2 -10.15 -17.15 44.17
CA ASP A 2 -11.19 -16.69 43.25
C ASP A 2 -10.69 -15.81 42.09
N ASP A 3 -9.45 -15.32 42.14
CA ASP A 3 -8.86 -14.45 41.10
C ASP A 3 -8.46 -15.21 39.82
N GLU A 4 -8.06 -16.48 39.93
CA GLU A 4 -7.73 -17.31 38.76
C GLU A 4 -8.98 -17.74 37.97
N ALA A 5 -10.10 -17.96 38.65
CA ALA A 5 -11.37 -18.31 38.02
C ALA A 5 -11.99 -17.13 37.24
N MET A 6 -11.79 -15.89 37.71
CA MET A 6 -12.23 -14.67 37.02
C MET A 6 -11.32 -14.33 35.81
N ARG A 7 -10.03 -14.65 35.87
CA ARG A 7 -9.09 -14.50 34.75
C ARG A 7 -9.36 -15.48 33.61
N GLY A 8 -9.65 -16.75 33.93
CA GLY A 8 -9.99 -17.76 32.92
C GLY A 8 -11.26 -17.40 32.13
N ARG A 9 -12.28 -16.86 32.81
CA ARG A 9 -13.52 -16.42 32.15
C ARG A 9 -13.35 -15.22 31.21
N GLY A 10 -12.40 -14.33 31.51
CA GLY A 10 -12.07 -13.18 30.66
C GLY A 10 -11.29 -13.60 29.41
N GLU A 11 -10.33 -14.52 29.55
CA GLU A 11 -9.55 -15.04 28.42
C GLU A 11 -10.40 -15.92 27.49
N ASP A 12 -11.32 -16.73 28.03
CA ASP A 12 -12.24 -17.55 27.22
C ASP A 12 -13.29 -16.69 26.49
N ALA A 13 -13.73 -15.57 27.09
CA ALA A 13 -14.61 -14.60 26.44
C ALA A 13 -13.90 -13.82 25.33
N GLU A 14 -12.64 -13.42 25.55
CA GLU A 14 -11.82 -12.71 24.56
C GLU A 14 -11.40 -13.62 23.39
N LYS A 15 -11.17 -14.91 23.69
CA LYS A 15 -10.90 -15.95 22.70
C LYS A 15 -12.15 -16.31 21.90
N GLY A 16 -13.31 -16.38 22.54
CA GLY A 16 -14.61 -16.53 21.88
C GLY A 16 -14.97 -15.36 20.95
N GLU A 17 -14.66 -14.11 21.34
CA GLU A 17 -14.82 -12.94 20.46
C GLU A 17 -13.83 -12.94 19.28
N ARG A 18 -12.58 -13.38 19.48
CA ARG A 18 -11.59 -13.53 18.39
C ARG A 18 -11.96 -14.64 17.42
N GLU A 19 -12.45 -15.77 17.90
CA GLU A 19 -12.89 -16.88 17.05
C GLU A 19 -14.17 -16.51 16.27
N ARG A 20 -15.14 -15.82 16.90
CA ARG A 20 -16.36 -15.34 16.22
C ARG A 20 -16.09 -14.25 15.16
N LYS A 21 -15.05 -13.43 15.34
CA LYS A 21 -14.58 -12.48 14.30
C LYS A 21 -13.87 -13.16 13.14
N THR A 22 -13.37 -14.38 13.32
CA THR A 22 -12.57 -15.09 12.30
C THR A 22 -13.44 -15.97 11.38
N GLU A 23 -14.58 -16.49 11.86
CA GLU A 23 -15.47 -17.34 11.06
C GLU A 23 -16.42 -16.60 10.09
N GLY A 24 -16.67 -15.31 10.28
CA GLY A 24 -17.66 -14.55 9.47
C GLY A 24 -17.10 -13.85 8.22
N ALA A 25 -15.78 -13.74 8.08
CA ALA A 25 -15.17 -12.97 6.99
C ALA A 25 -15.04 -13.82 5.72
N ARG A 26 -16.17 -14.13 5.06
CA ARG A 26 -16.16 -14.71 3.71
C ARG A 26 -15.45 -13.72 2.78
N LYS A 27 -14.16 -13.94 2.53
CA LYS A 27 -13.33 -13.08 1.68
C LYS A 27 -13.92 -13.07 0.28
N VAL A 28 -14.54 -11.95 -0.07
CA VAL A 28 -15.07 -11.72 -1.40
C VAL A 28 -13.87 -11.54 -2.34
N PRO A 29 -13.76 -12.30 -3.44
CA PRO A 29 -12.62 -12.15 -4.34
C PRO A 29 -12.61 -10.74 -4.93
N PHE A 30 -11.44 -10.09 -4.96
CA PHE A 30 -11.27 -8.69 -5.37
C PHE A 30 -11.85 -8.39 -6.76
N PHE A 31 -11.75 -9.36 -7.68
CA PHE A 31 -12.33 -9.28 -9.03
C PHE A 31 -13.86 -9.26 -9.06
N SER A 32 -14.53 -9.79 -8.04
CA SER A 32 -16.00 -9.75 -7.98
C SER A 32 -16.54 -8.38 -7.56
N MET A 33 -15.73 -7.53 -6.92
CA MET A 33 -16.10 -6.13 -6.67
C MET A 33 -16.17 -5.32 -7.96
N PHE A 34 -15.35 -5.65 -8.97
CA PHE A 34 -15.38 -5.02 -10.30
C PHE A 34 -16.55 -5.47 -11.19
N ARG A 35 -17.39 -6.41 -10.74
CA ARG A 35 -18.54 -6.92 -11.52
C ARG A 35 -19.56 -5.82 -11.85
N TYR A 36 -19.59 -4.74 -11.08
CA TYR A 36 -20.50 -3.61 -11.29
C TYR A 36 -19.93 -2.54 -12.25
N ALA A 37 -18.73 -2.75 -12.80
CA ALA A 37 -18.08 -1.86 -13.77
C ALA A 37 -18.88 -1.73 -15.07
N SER A 38 -19.21 -0.49 -15.45
CA SER A 38 -19.80 -0.22 -16.76
C SER A 38 -18.73 -0.27 -17.87
N ARG A 39 -19.15 -0.34 -19.14
CA ARG A 39 -18.22 -0.32 -20.28
C ARG A 39 -17.35 0.95 -20.32
N ALA A 40 -17.89 2.08 -19.89
CA ALA A 40 -17.16 3.34 -19.78
C ALA A 40 -16.13 3.30 -18.64
N ASP A 41 -16.46 2.65 -17.51
CA ASP A 41 -15.54 2.48 -16.39
C ASP A 41 -14.40 1.53 -16.75
N MET A 42 -14.65 0.49 -17.56
CA MET A 42 -13.60 -0.38 -18.09
C MET A 42 -12.62 0.38 -19.00
N ALA A 43 -13.11 1.30 -19.84
CA ALA A 43 -12.24 2.14 -20.65
C ALA A 43 -11.39 3.09 -19.79
N LEU A 44 -11.99 3.71 -18.77
CA LEU A 44 -11.27 4.56 -17.80
C LEU A 44 -10.21 3.78 -17.03
N MET A 45 -10.51 2.55 -16.59
CA MET A 45 -9.53 1.67 -15.95
C MET A 45 -8.37 1.33 -16.88
N ALA A 46 -8.63 1.03 -18.15
CA ALA A 46 -7.58 0.73 -19.13
C ALA A 46 -6.68 1.95 -19.39
N VAL A 47 -7.24 3.16 -19.51
CA VAL A 47 -6.44 4.38 -19.65
C VAL A 47 -5.65 4.65 -18.37
N GLY A 48 -6.26 4.47 -17.21
CA GLY A 48 -5.63 4.65 -15.91
C GLY A 48 -4.49 3.66 -15.65
N THR A 49 -4.58 2.41 -16.11
CA THR A 49 -3.48 1.43 -15.98
C THR A 49 -2.32 1.75 -16.92
N VAL A 50 -2.59 2.18 -18.16
CA VAL A 50 -1.53 2.63 -19.07
C VAL A 50 -0.80 3.84 -18.50
N ALA A 51 -1.54 4.82 -17.98
CA ALA A 51 -0.97 5.98 -17.31
C ALA A 51 -0.17 5.58 -16.05
N ALA A 52 -0.65 4.61 -15.26
CA ALA A 52 0.06 4.07 -14.10
C ALA A 52 1.40 3.43 -14.48
N MET A 53 1.46 2.70 -15.60
CA MET A 53 2.70 2.09 -16.08
C MET A 53 3.72 3.16 -16.48
N VAL A 54 3.29 4.18 -17.22
CA VAL A 54 4.16 5.30 -17.63
C VAL A 54 4.67 6.05 -16.40
N ASN A 55 3.79 6.33 -15.44
CA ASN A 55 4.16 7.02 -14.20
C ASN A 55 5.13 6.18 -13.34
N GLY A 56 4.91 4.87 -13.22
CA GLY A 56 5.79 3.97 -12.47
C GLY A 56 7.17 3.80 -13.10
N MET A 57 7.29 3.91 -14.42
CA MET A 57 8.58 3.94 -15.12
C MET A 57 9.30 5.29 -14.93
N GLY A 58 8.60 6.33 -14.49
CA GLY A 58 9.17 7.65 -14.24
C GLY A 58 10.29 7.62 -13.19
N ASP A 59 10.08 6.91 -12.08
CA ASP A 59 11.04 6.79 -10.97
C ASP A 59 12.41 6.21 -11.42
N PRO A 60 12.47 5.04 -12.10
CA PRO A 60 13.73 4.48 -12.59
C PRO A 60 14.37 5.36 -13.69
N LEU A 61 13.58 5.93 -14.60
CA LEU A 61 14.13 6.77 -15.67
C LEU A 61 14.74 8.08 -15.13
N MET A 62 14.12 8.69 -14.12
CA MET A 62 14.68 9.83 -13.37
C MET A 62 16.08 9.50 -12.85
N THR A 63 16.24 8.31 -12.26
CA THR A 63 17.53 7.85 -11.72
C THR A 63 18.60 7.76 -12.81
N VAL A 64 18.26 7.24 -14.01
CA VAL A 64 19.20 7.13 -15.14
C VAL A 64 19.61 8.49 -15.68
N VAL A 65 18.65 9.42 -15.84
CA VAL A 65 18.96 10.79 -16.30
C VAL A 65 19.85 11.50 -15.28
N PHE A 66 19.59 11.31 -13.99
CA PHE A 66 20.43 11.86 -12.92
C PHE A 66 21.86 11.30 -12.95
N ALA A 67 22.02 9.98 -13.17
CA ALA A 67 23.33 9.37 -13.37
C ALA A 67 24.09 10.02 -14.54
N ALA A 68 23.42 10.26 -15.67
CA ALA A 68 24.02 10.93 -16.81
C ALA A 68 24.47 12.38 -16.51
N VAL A 69 23.78 13.09 -15.61
CA VAL A 69 24.22 14.42 -15.13
C VAL A 69 25.53 14.30 -14.35
N ILE A 70 25.64 13.32 -13.46
CA ILE A 70 26.87 13.06 -12.68
C ILE A 70 28.04 12.76 -13.63
N ASP A 71 27.83 11.91 -14.64
CA ASP A 71 28.86 11.55 -15.62
C ASP A 71 29.33 12.78 -16.41
N CYS A 72 28.43 13.73 -16.71
CA CYS A 72 28.79 14.97 -17.38
C CYS A 72 29.73 15.85 -16.55
N PHE A 73 29.59 15.84 -15.21
CA PHE A 73 30.50 16.56 -14.31
C PHE A 73 31.87 15.88 -14.19
N GLY A 74 31.94 14.56 -14.32
CA GLY A 74 33.20 13.81 -14.27
C GLY A 74 34.07 13.95 -15.53
N ALA A 75 33.49 14.31 -16.67
CA ALA A 75 34.17 14.24 -17.97
C ALA A 75 35.05 15.43 -18.37
N GLY A 76 35.17 16.50 -17.57
CA GLY A 76 36.12 17.62 -17.76
C GLY A 76 35.86 18.56 -18.95
N ASP A 77 35.42 18.06 -20.10
CA ASP A 77 35.31 18.81 -21.35
C ASP A 77 33.86 19.14 -21.73
N ASN A 78 33.61 20.43 -22.01
CA ASN A 78 32.33 20.97 -22.49
C ASN A 78 31.11 20.61 -21.61
N VAL A 79 31.29 20.62 -20.28
CA VAL A 79 30.29 20.27 -19.27
C VAL A 79 28.99 21.07 -19.46
N LEU A 80 29.09 22.39 -19.69
CA LEU A 80 27.94 23.29 -19.88
C LEU A 80 27.01 22.84 -21.01
N GLN A 81 27.58 22.43 -22.15
CA GLN A 81 26.78 22.05 -23.33
C GLN A 81 26.13 20.66 -23.14
N ARG A 82 26.80 19.72 -22.47
CA ARG A 82 26.22 18.40 -22.17
C ARG A 82 25.13 18.49 -21.12
N VAL A 83 25.37 19.20 -20.02
CA VAL A 83 24.39 19.38 -18.93
C VAL A 83 23.13 20.07 -19.46
N SER A 84 23.27 21.11 -20.30
CA SER A 84 22.13 21.78 -20.92
C SER A 84 21.23 20.80 -21.70
N LYS A 85 21.82 19.86 -22.44
CA LYS A 85 21.07 18.83 -23.18
C LYS A 85 20.35 17.84 -22.24
N VAL A 86 21.02 17.39 -21.17
CA VAL A 86 20.43 16.44 -20.21
C VAL A 86 19.29 17.09 -19.40
N VAL A 87 19.42 18.36 -19.03
CA VAL A 87 18.36 19.11 -18.34
C VAL A 87 17.11 19.24 -19.20
N MET A 88 17.24 19.42 -20.52
CA MET A 88 16.08 19.42 -21.41
C MET A 88 15.32 18.09 -21.38
N TYR A 89 16.03 16.96 -21.40
CA TYR A 89 15.39 15.64 -21.24
C TYR A 89 14.69 15.51 -19.88
N TYR A 90 15.28 16.05 -18.81
CA TYR A 90 14.68 16.05 -17.48
C TYR A 90 13.33 16.81 -17.44
N ILE A 91 13.27 17.97 -18.11
CA ILE A 91 12.03 18.76 -18.21
C ILE A 91 10.95 18.01 -19.00
N TYR A 92 11.29 17.42 -20.15
CA TYR A 92 10.33 16.63 -20.95
C TYR A 92 9.79 15.43 -20.17
N LEU A 93 10.66 14.75 -19.42
CA LEU A 93 10.28 13.62 -18.59
C LEU A 93 9.35 14.05 -17.45
N GLY A 94 9.66 15.17 -16.77
CA GLY A 94 8.83 15.73 -15.70
C GLY A 94 7.43 16.13 -16.17
N ILE A 95 7.30 16.74 -17.34
CA ILE A 95 5.97 17.06 -17.91
C ILE A 95 5.21 15.77 -18.25
N GLY A 96 5.89 14.78 -18.82
CA GLY A 96 5.29 13.48 -19.17
C GLY A 96 4.76 12.74 -17.95
N THR A 97 5.54 12.65 -16.87
CA THR A 97 5.13 11.97 -15.63
C THR A 97 4.07 12.77 -14.86
N ALA A 98 4.11 14.10 -14.88
CA ALA A 98 3.05 14.93 -14.31
C ALA A 98 1.69 14.69 -14.99
N LEU A 99 1.65 14.67 -16.33
CA LEU A 99 0.43 14.37 -17.07
C LEU A 99 -0.04 12.92 -16.83
N ALA A 100 0.88 11.95 -16.83
CA ALA A 100 0.56 10.56 -16.57
C ALA A 100 0.00 10.34 -15.15
N SER A 101 0.62 10.94 -14.14
CA SER A 101 0.15 10.85 -12.75
C SER A 101 -1.22 11.49 -12.55
N PHE A 102 -1.47 12.65 -13.18
CA PHE A 102 -2.78 13.29 -13.15
C PHE A 102 -3.85 12.37 -13.78
N LEU A 103 -3.61 11.88 -14.99
CA LEU A 103 -4.55 10.98 -15.67
C LEU A 103 -4.79 9.69 -14.88
N GLN A 104 -3.74 9.09 -14.33
CA GLN A 104 -3.82 7.89 -13.51
C GLN A 104 -4.76 8.12 -12.30
N VAL A 105 -4.48 9.13 -11.49
CA VAL A 105 -5.24 9.40 -10.27
C VAL A 105 -6.69 9.77 -10.61
N SER A 106 -6.89 10.66 -11.59
CA SER A 106 -8.24 11.07 -11.99
C SER A 106 -9.08 9.90 -12.53
N CYS A 107 -8.53 9.05 -13.39
CA CYS A 107 -9.29 7.92 -13.96
C CYS A 107 -9.68 6.89 -12.89
N TRP A 108 -8.76 6.58 -11.97
CA TRP A 108 -9.00 5.62 -10.89
C TRP A 108 -9.98 6.15 -9.85
N THR A 109 -9.82 7.41 -9.41
CA THR A 109 -10.75 8.04 -8.47
C THR A 109 -12.16 8.15 -9.06
N MET A 110 -12.29 8.59 -10.32
CA MET A 110 -13.59 8.70 -10.98
C MET A 110 -14.28 7.34 -11.12
N THR A 111 -13.52 6.28 -11.40
CA THR A 111 -14.07 4.92 -11.48
C THR A 111 -14.53 4.41 -10.10
N GLY A 112 -13.72 4.64 -9.05
CA GLY A 112 -14.07 4.28 -7.68
C GLY A 112 -15.36 4.96 -7.19
N GLU A 113 -15.53 6.25 -7.46
CA GLU A 113 -16.74 7.01 -7.11
C GLU A 113 -17.99 6.45 -7.79
N ARG A 114 -17.93 6.22 -9.11
CA ARG A 114 -19.07 5.67 -9.87
C ARG A 114 -19.49 4.29 -9.38
N GLN A 115 -18.52 3.44 -9.07
CA GLN A 115 -18.76 2.10 -8.55
C GLN A 115 -19.35 2.14 -7.14
N SER A 116 -18.81 3.00 -6.26
CA SER A 116 -19.30 3.20 -4.90
C SER A 116 -20.77 3.64 -4.87
N ILE A 117 -21.16 4.61 -5.72
CA ILE A 117 -22.55 5.09 -5.81
C ILE A 117 -23.50 3.97 -6.23
N ARG A 118 -23.11 3.16 -7.23
CA ARG A 118 -23.92 2.02 -7.71
C ARG A 118 -24.07 0.92 -6.65
N ILE A 119 -23.00 0.63 -5.90
CA ILE A 119 -23.05 -0.36 -4.81
C ILE A 119 -23.97 0.16 -3.70
N ARG A 120 -23.86 1.45 -3.34
CA ARG A 120 -24.71 2.08 -2.32
C ARG A 120 -26.20 2.06 -2.71
N SER A 121 -26.54 2.29 -3.98
CA SER A 121 -27.94 2.21 -4.43
C SER A 121 -28.50 0.78 -4.35
N LEU A 122 -27.71 -0.22 -4.77
CA LEU A 122 -28.12 -1.62 -4.72
C LEU A 122 -28.23 -2.13 -3.29
N TYR A 123 -27.32 -1.70 -2.41
CA TYR A 123 -27.37 -2.05 -0.99
C TYR A 123 -28.62 -1.46 -0.34
N LEU A 124 -28.92 -0.17 -0.57
CA LEU A 124 -30.12 0.46 -0.01
C LEU A 124 -31.39 -0.23 -0.51
N GLU A 125 -31.46 -0.57 -1.81
CA GLU A 125 -32.58 -1.32 -2.37
C GLU A 125 -32.76 -2.71 -1.72
N ALA A 126 -31.65 -3.42 -1.46
CA ALA A 126 -31.68 -4.71 -0.80
C ALA A 126 -32.13 -4.59 0.67
N VAL A 127 -31.67 -3.57 1.40
CA VAL A 127 -32.08 -3.30 2.79
C VAL A 127 -33.57 -2.98 2.87
N LEU A 128 -34.11 -2.17 1.95
CA LEU A 128 -35.52 -1.80 1.93
C LEU A 128 -36.47 -2.98 1.60
N LYS A 129 -35.96 -4.06 1.02
CA LYS A 129 -36.71 -5.29 0.71
C LYS A 129 -36.72 -6.31 1.84
N GLN A 130 -36.01 -6.05 2.94
CA GLN A 130 -35.86 -6.97 4.06
C GLN A 130 -37.06 -6.88 5.03
N ASP A 131 -37.45 -8.01 5.62
CA ASP A 131 -38.59 -8.08 6.54
C ASP A 131 -38.39 -7.26 7.82
N VAL A 132 -39.50 -6.76 8.39
CA VAL A 132 -39.50 -5.93 9.62
C VAL A 132 -38.84 -6.66 10.81
N SER A 133 -38.90 -7.99 10.85
CA SER A 133 -38.25 -8.81 11.87
C SER A 133 -36.73 -8.69 11.88
N PHE A 134 -36.09 -8.34 10.75
CA PHE A 134 -34.64 -8.12 10.68
C PHE A 134 -34.24 -6.80 11.36
N PHE A 135 -35.09 -5.78 11.25
CA PHE A 135 -34.88 -4.47 11.86
C PHE A 135 -35.13 -4.47 13.38
N ASP A 136 -35.91 -5.42 13.89
CA ASP A 136 -36.14 -5.57 15.34
C ASP A 136 -35.06 -6.40 16.06
N VAL A 137 -34.37 -7.32 15.37
CA VAL A 137 -33.45 -8.30 16.00
C VAL A 137 -31.98 -7.95 15.78
N GLU A 138 -31.58 -7.49 14.59
CA GLU A 138 -30.15 -7.41 14.22
C GLU A 138 -29.65 -5.98 13.92
N MET A 139 -30.53 -5.00 13.68
CA MET A 139 -30.10 -3.68 13.19
C MET A 139 -31.08 -2.53 13.52
N THR A 140 -30.69 -1.58 14.37
CA THR A 140 -31.40 -0.29 14.43
C THR A 140 -31.21 0.46 13.10
N THR A 141 -32.27 1.11 12.59
CA THR A 141 -32.27 1.77 11.27
C THR A 141 -31.13 2.77 11.09
N GLY A 142 -30.72 3.46 12.17
CA GLY A 142 -29.57 4.37 12.17
C GLY A 142 -28.20 3.67 12.05
N GLU A 143 -28.05 2.49 12.64
CA GLU A 143 -26.84 1.68 12.54
C GLU A 143 -26.70 1.05 11.15
N ALA A 144 -27.81 0.66 10.52
CA ALA A 144 -27.84 0.17 9.14
C ALA A 144 -27.27 1.16 8.13
N ILE A 145 -27.71 2.41 8.22
CA ILE A 145 -27.27 3.49 7.33
C ILE A 145 -25.80 3.85 7.59
N SER A 146 -25.40 3.88 8.87
CA SER A 146 -24.02 4.18 9.27
C SER A 146 -23.04 3.12 8.76
N ARG A 147 -23.35 1.83 8.95
CA ARG A 147 -22.51 0.72 8.45
C ARG A 147 -22.44 0.70 6.92
N MET A 148 -23.56 0.90 6.23
CA MET A 148 -23.57 1.01 4.76
C MET A 148 -22.65 2.14 4.26
N SER A 149 -22.68 3.30 4.92
CA SER A 149 -21.83 4.42 4.53
C SER A 149 -20.35 4.15 4.81
N ALA A 150 -20.02 3.53 5.93
CA ALA A 150 -18.63 3.18 6.26
C ALA A 150 -18.06 2.14 5.29
N ASP A 151 -18.81 1.07 5.01
CA ASP A 151 -18.37 -0.01 4.13
C ASP A 151 -18.21 0.46 2.68
N THR A 152 -19.10 1.34 2.20
CA THR A 152 -19.01 1.89 0.83
C THR A 152 -17.81 2.83 0.67
N VAL A 153 -17.44 3.59 1.70
CA VAL A 153 -16.21 4.43 1.67
C VAL A 153 -14.96 3.56 1.61
N LEU A 154 -14.91 2.47 2.39
CA LEU A 154 -13.78 1.53 2.35
C LEU A 154 -13.65 0.85 0.98
N VAL A 155 -14.78 0.46 0.37
CA VAL A 155 -14.80 -0.11 -0.98
C VAL A 155 -14.38 0.92 -2.03
N GLN A 156 -14.80 2.18 -1.88
CA GLN A 156 -14.40 3.27 -2.78
C GLN A 156 -12.89 3.51 -2.75
N ASP A 157 -12.30 3.59 -1.56
CA ASP A 157 -10.84 3.75 -1.40
C ASP A 157 -10.10 2.54 -1.99
N ALA A 158 -10.57 1.33 -1.70
CA ALA A 158 -9.97 0.10 -2.18
C ALA A 158 -10.00 -0.04 -3.72
N LEU A 159 -11.08 0.38 -4.39
CA LEU A 159 -11.24 0.29 -5.85
C LEU A 159 -10.65 1.48 -6.62
N GLY A 160 -10.57 2.65 -5.98
CA GLY A 160 -10.08 3.87 -6.59
C GLY A 160 -8.56 3.98 -6.52
N GLU A 161 -8.06 4.72 -5.54
CA GLU A 161 -6.65 5.12 -5.48
C GLU A 161 -5.70 3.93 -5.28
N LYS A 162 -6.09 2.95 -4.44
CA LYS A 162 -5.19 1.84 -4.05
C LYS A 162 -4.82 0.95 -5.23
N VAL A 163 -5.76 0.66 -6.14
CA VAL A 163 -5.49 -0.19 -7.31
C VAL A 163 -4.53 0.48 -8.28
N GLY A 164 -4.74 1.78 -8.54
CA GLY A 164 -3.84 2.58 -9.37
C GLY A 164 -2.43 2.64 -8.79
N LYS A 165 -2.31 2.85 -7.47
CA LYS A 165 -1.01 2.85 -6.77
C LYS A 165 -0.34 1.49 -6.79
N TYR A 166 -1.09 0.40 -6.61
CA TYR A 166 -0.57 -0.95 -6.70
C TYR A 166 0.02 -1.25 -8.09
N ALA A 167 -0.68 -0.88 -9.16
CA ALA A 167 -0.19 -1.03 -10.53
C ALA A 167 1.07 -0.20 -10.80
N GLN A 168 1.13 1.04 -10.28
CA GLN A 168 2.33 1.87 -10.36
C GLN A 168 3.51 1.21 -9.64
N LEU A 169 3.32 0.78 -8.40
CA LEU A 169 4.37 0.14 -7.59
C LEU A 169 4.90 -1.13 -8.23
N LEU A 170 4.03 -1.95 -8.83
CA LEU A 170 4.43 -3.12 -9.61
C LEU A 170 5.31 -2.71 -10.80
N THR A 171 4.92 -1.66 -11.53
CA THR A 171 5.68 -1.20 -12.69
C THR A 171 7.04 -0.63 -12.28
N THR A 172 7.08 0.19 -11.22
CA THR A 172 8.32 0.70 -10.64
C THR A 172 9.23 -0.44 -10.19
N PHE A 173 8.68 -1.46 -9.52
CA PHE A 173 9.45 -2.63 -9.10
C PHE A 173 10.08 -3.36 -10.29
N VAL A 174 9.31 -3.64 -11.33
CA VAL A 174 9.81 -4.29 -12.55
C VAL A 174 10.84 -3.41 -13.26
N GLY A 175 10.58 -2.10 -13.40
CA GLY A 175 11.50 -1.15 -14.05
C GLY A 175 12.84 -1.05 -13.31
N CYS A 176 12.80 -0.91 -11.98
CA CYS A 176 14.00 -0.92 -11.15
C CYS A 176 14.74 -2.25 -11.23
N PHE A 177 14.03 -3.38 -11.20
CA PHE A 177 14.63 -4.70 -11.31
C PHE A 177 15.39 -4.88 -12.63
N ILE A 178 14.81 -4.43 -13.75
CA ILE A 178 15.45 -4.47 -15.07
C ILE A 178 16.71 -3.59 -15.10
N LEU A 179 16.64 -2.34 -14.62
CA LEU A 179 17.81 -1.46 -14.57
C LEU A 179 18.95 -2.04 -13.72
N LEU A 180 18.61 -2.64 -12.57
CA LEU A 180 19.58 -3.28 -11.69
C LEU A 180 20.29 -4.46 -12.36
N LEU A 181 19.58 -5.26 -13.18
CA LEU A 181 20.18 -6.34 -13.96
C LEU A 181 21.13 -5.82 -15.04
N CYS A 182 20.83 -4.67 -15.65
CA CYS A 182 21.62 -4.12 -16.76
C CYS A 182 22.93 -3.43 -16.33
N SER A 183 22.97 -2.74 -15.18
CA SER A 183 24.20 -2.04 -14.76
C SER A 183 25.24 -2.99 -14.16
N HIS A 184 25.03 -3.54 -12.97
CA HIS A 184 26.01 -4.44 -12.31
C HIS A 184 25.33 -5.38 -11.29
N ALA A 185 25.45 -6.70 -11.49
CA ALA A 185 24.88 -7.74 -10.63
C ALA A 185 25.36 -7.70 -9.15
N TYR A 186 26.50 -7.05 -8.86
CA TYR A 186 27.04 -6.94 -7.51
C TYR A 186 26.31 -5.92 -6.63
N LEU A 187 25.78 -4.82 -7.20
CA LEU A 187 24.99 -3.83 -6.45
C LEU A 187 23.63 -4.42 -5.99
N GLN A 188 23.07 -5.34 -6.79
CA GLN A 188 21.83 -6.07 -6.47
C GLN A 188 21.95 -6.83 -5.14
N ILE A 189 23.06 -7.53 -4.93
CA ILE A 189 23.30 -8.33 -3.72
C ILE A 189 23.36 -7.42 -2.48
N PHE A 190 24.00 -6.26 -2.60
CA PHE A 190 24.06 -5.27 -1.51
C PHE A 190 22.69 -4.68 -1.16
N CYS A 191 21.87 -4.32 -2.16
CA CYS A 191 20.52 -3.81 -1.93
C CYS A 191 19.59 -4.85 -1.31
N LEU A 192 19.65 -6.11 -1.76
CA LEU A 192 18.88 -7.21 -1.17
C LEU A 192 19.32 -7.52 0.26
N LEU A 193 20.62 -7.37 0.56
CA LEU A 193 21.16 -7.50 1.91
C LEU A 193 20.63 -6.38 2.84
N GLN A 194 20.55 -5.13 2.36
CA GLN A 194 19.98 -4.01 3.13
C GLN A 194 18.48 -4.17 3.36
N LEU A 195 17.74 -4.65 2.36
CA LEU A 195 16.32 -4.97 2.50
C LEU A 195 16.11 -6.08 3.55
N CYS A 196 16.90 -7.16 3.46
CA CYS A 196 16.83 -8.28 4.39
C CYS A 196 17.17 -7.85 5.84
N LEU A 197 18.21 -7.03 6.02
CA LEU A 197 18.59 -6.47 7.32
C LEU A 197 17.50 -5.54 7.89
N GLY A 198 16.88 -4.71 7.03
CA GLY A 198 15.76 -3.85 7.42
C GLY A 198 14.52 -4.64 7.84
N TYR A 199 14.18 -5.71 7.11
CA TYR A 199 13.10 -6.62 7.50
C TYR A 199 13.42 -7.34 8.82
N VAL A 200 14.66 -7.82 9.00
CA VAL A 200 15.10 -8.47 10.26
C VAL A 200 15.03 -7.50 11.45
N LEU A 201 15.40 -6.23 11.27
CA LEU A 201 15.28 -5.20 12.32
C LEU A 201 13.83 -4.81 12.60
N LYS A 202 12.96 -4.80 11.59
CA LYS A 202 11.51 -4.56 11.75
C LYS A 202 10.81 -5.75 12.41
N TYR A 203 11.31 -6.96 12.16
CA TYR A 203 10.80 -8.22 12.71
C TYR A 203 11.45 -8.61 14.04
N GLN A 204 12.41 -7.84 14.56
CA GLN A 204 12.78 -7.90 15.96
C GLN A 204 11.60 -7.37 16.79
N PRO A 205 10.86 -8.23 17.50
CA PRO A 205 9.83 -7.75 18.42
C PRO A 205 10.51 -6.87 19.47
N GLY A 206 9.91 -5.71 19.74
CA GLY A 206 10.44 -4.68 20.63
C GLY A 206 11.09 -5.27 21.89
N GLY A 207 12.41 -5.10 21.99
CA GLY A 207 13.21 -5.63 23.09
C GLY A 207 14.53 -4.89 23.26
N ARG A 208 14.55 -3.57 23.03
CA ARG A 208 15.70 -2.73 23.43
C ARG A 208 15.30 -1.31 23.79
N HIS A 209 14.34 -1.19 24.71
CA HIS A 209 14.26 -0.01 25.58
C HIS A 209 14.40 -0.52 27.02
N HIS A 210 15.43 -0.02 27.71
CA HIS A 210 15.81 -0.32 29.10
C HIS A 210 16.44 -1.70 29.40
N MET A 211 17.78 -1.74 29.42
CA MET A 211 18.45 -2.32 30.59
C MET A 211 19.46 -1.31 31.16
N PRO A 212 19.35 -0.98 32.47
CA PRO A 212 20.10 0.08 33.12
C PRO A 212 21.55 -0.33 33.44
N MET A 213 22.44 0.65 33.47
CA MET A 213 23.68 0.58 34.26
C MET A 213 23.33 0.27 35.73
N ARG A 214 23.69 -0.91 36.22
CA ARG A 214 23.98 -1.31 37.62
C ARG A 214 24.40 -2.79 37.53
N ALA A 215 25.51 -3.27 38.08
CA ALA A 215 26.32 -2.78 39.17
C ALA A 215 27.76 -3.28 39.05
N MET A 216 28.68 -2.36 39.34
CA MET A 216 29.97 -2.65 39.98
C MET A 216 29.72 -3.21 41.39
N SER A 217 30.54 -4.17 41.84
CA SER A 217 30.53 -4.89 43.15
C SER A 217 30.15 -6.38 42.96
N SER A 218 30.89 -7.41 43.39
CA SER A 218 32.07 -7.53 44.23
C SER A 218 32.48 -9.02 44.27
N SER A 219 33.77 -9.28 44.49
CA SER A 219 34.39 -10.52 44.99
C SER A 219 34.39 -11.75 44.04
N ARG A 220 35.53 -12.37 43.73
CA ARG A 220 36.53 -12.89 44.67
C ARG A 220 37.97 -12.92 44.11
N PRO A 221 38.97 -12.84 45.00
CA PRO A 221 40.38 -13.17 44.73
C PRO A 221 40.62 -14.68 44.83
N LEU A 222 41.70 -15.19 44.21
CA LEU A 222 42.55 -16.34 44.57
C LEU A 222 43.54 -16.52 43.39
N GLU A 223 44.79 -16.05 43.49
CA GLU A 223 45.96 -16.80 43.99
C GLU A 223 46.23 -18.10 43.20
N LEU A 224 47.17 -18.02 42.25
CA LEU A 224 48.39 -18.83 42.19
C LEU A 224 49.40 -18.19 41.22
#